data_AF-A0A4Q2K7H3-F1
#
_entry.id   AF-A0A4Q2K7H3-F1
#
_cell.length_a   1.000
_cell.length_b   1.000
_cell.length_c   1.000
_cell.angle_alpha   90.00
_cell.angle_beta   90.00
_cell.angle_gamma   90.00
#
_symmetry.space_group_name_H-M   'P 1'
#
loop_
_entity.id
_entity.type
_entity.pdbx_description
1 polymer ?
#
loop_
_entity_poly.entity_id
_entity_poly.type
_entity_poly.pdbx_seq_one_letter_code
_entity_poly.pdbx_strand_id
1 'polypeptide(L)'
;MKDFKFKFSRTAVILSVLAIALALGGAGWTIYRIIRFGFPSFTLGLQHVVMLIVCALLLVVFVSLLIRSFYRITDKEIVLRFGVIKSTFKIEEITSVHLFTKTNKLVVYFKNETFTVIVVKPEWNNEFIKALTSKNENIRYDVSYTEKDEDNDGPDGQ
;
A
#
# COMPACT_ATOMS: atom_id res chain seq x y z
N MET A 1 13.98 -15.42 9.07
CA MET A 1 13.01 -14.31 9.00
C MET A 1 13.41 -13.40 7.84
N LYS A 2 12.49 -13.02 6.95
CA LYS A 2 12.78 -12.12 5.83
C LYS A 2 11.73 -11.01 5.76
N ASP A 3 12.21 -9.77 5.68
CA ASP A 3 11.40 -8.56 5.58
C ASP A 3 11.42 -8.06 4.13
N PHE A 4 10.25 -7.98 3.51
CA PHE A 4 10.08 -7.45 2.16
C PHE A 4 9.41 -6.07 2.23
N LYS A 5 10.10 -5.02 1.81
CA LYS A 5 9.53 -3.66 1.75
C LYS A 5 8.40 -3.58 0.72
N PHE A 6 7.31 -2.90 1.08
CA PHE A 6 6.20 -2.63 0.16
C PHE A 6 6.69 -1.70 -0.95
N LYS A 7 6.42 -2.06 -2.21
CA LYS A 7 6.72 -1.18 -3.35
C LYS A 7 5.52 -0.27 -3.58
N PHE A 8 5.55 0.93 -3.00
CA PHE A 8 4.58 1.95 -3.36
C PHE A 8 4.66 2.27 -4.85
N SER A 9 3.50 2.39 -5.49
CA SER A 9 3.42 2.97 -6.83
C SER A 9 4.03 4.38 -6.80
N ARG A 10 4.79 4.75 -7.84
CA ARG A 10 5.35 6.10 -7.98
C ARG A 10 4.26 7.17 -7.81
N THR A 11 3.07 6.92 -8.36
CA THR A 11 1.90 7.80 -8.21
C THR A 11 1.45 7.97 -6.76
N ALA A 12 1.38 6.88 -6.00
CA ALA A 12 0.99 6.91 -4.59
C ALA A 12 1.99 7.66 -3.73
N VAL A 13 3.30 7.51 -4.01
CA VAL A 13 4.35 8.28 -3.33
C VAL A 13 4.22 9.77 -3.65
N ILE A 14 4.09 10.14 -4.93
CA ILE A 14 3.96 11.53 -5.36
C ILE A 14 2.73 12.19 -4.72
N LEU A 15 1.57 11.52 -4.76
CA LEU A 15 0.35 12.02 -4.14
C LEU A 15 0.49 12.17 -2.62
N SER A 16 1.15 11.21 -1.96
CA SER A 16 1.38 11.30 -0.50
C SER A 16 2.31 12.45 -0.14
N VAL A 17 3.37 12.68 -0.92
CA VAL A 17 4.29 13.81 -0.74
C VAL A 17 3.59 15.14 -0.99
N LEU A 18 2.77 15.23 -2.04
CA LEU A 18 1.95 16.41 -2.31
C LEU A 18 0.96 16.70 -1.18
N ALA A 19 0.29 15.67 -0.66
CA ALA A 19 -0.62 15.81 0.47
C ALA A 19 0.10 16.32 1.74
N ILE A 20 1.32 15.83 1.99
CA ILE A 20 2.17 16.33 3.10
C ILE A 20 2.54 17.79 2.88
N ALA A 21 2.95 18.17 1.66
CA ALA A 21 3.30 19.55 1.34
C ALA A 21 2.09 20.50 1.51
N LEU A 22 0.90 20.08 1.08
CA LEU A 22 -0.34 20.83 1.28
C LEU A 22 -0.72 20.93 2.75
N ALA A 23 -0.57 19.87 3.53
CA ALA A 23 -0.85 19.90 4.97
C ALA A 23 0.10 20.84 5.72
N LEU A 24 1.40 20.84 5.38
CA LEU A 24 2.38 21.79 5.91
C LEU A 24 2.06 23.23 5.50
N GLY A 25 1.72 23.46 4.23
CA GLY A 25 1.34 24.77 3.72
C GLY A 25 0.08 25.31 4.39
N GLY A 26 -0.95 24.48 4.56
CA GLY A 26 -2.19 24.82 5.26
C GLY A 26 -1.98 25.13 6.74
N ALA A 27 -1.16 24.33 7.43
CA ALA A 27 -0.78 24.60 8.82
C ALA A 27 0.01 25.91 8.94
N GLY A 28 1.01 26.13 8.09
CA GLY A 28 1.81 27.35 8.06
C GLY A 28 0.97 28.60 7.78
N TRP A 29 0.06 28.53 6.80
CA TRP A 29 -0.86 29.63 6.50
C TRP A 29 -1.81 29.94 7.66
N THR A 30 -2.26 28.90 8.36
CA THR A 30 -3.13 29.06 9.54
C THR A 30 -2.38 29.71 10.68
N ILE A 31 -1.14 29.28 10.97
CA ILE A 31 -0.28 29.90 11.98
C ILE A 31 0.03 31.36 11.64
N TYR A 32 0.36 31.65 10.38
CA TYR A 32 0.60 33.02 9.93
C TYR A 32 -0.62 33.93 10.16
N ARG A 33 -1.84 33.44 9.87
CA ARG A 33 -3.07 34.20 10.15
C ARG A 33 -3.29 34.43 11.64
N ILE A 34 -3.04 33.44 12.49
CA ILE A 34 -3.18 33.58 13.95
C ILE A 34 -2.21 34.66 14.45
N ILE A 35 -0.95 34.66 14.00
CA ILE A 35 0.05 35.65 14.46
C ILE A 35 -0.31 37.06 14.00
N ARG A 36 -0.81 37.21 12.75
CA ARG A 36 -1.02 38.55 12.17
C ARG A 36 -2.37 39.17 12.49
N PHE A 37 -3.42 38.37 12.61
CA PHE A 37 -4.80 38.85 12.81
C PHE A 37 -5.37 38.45 14.17
N GLY A 38 -4.66 37.62 14.94
CA GLY A 38 -5.12 37.15 16.24
C GLY A 38 -6.39 36.31 16.15
N PHE A 39 -7.22 36.39 17.19
CA PHE A 39 -8.52 35.74 17.27
C PHE A 39 -9.64 36.77 17.23
N PRO A 40 -10.01 37.29 16.05
CA PRO A 40 -11.01 38.35 15.94
C PRO A 40 -12.41 37.90 16.34
N SER A 41 -12.69 36.59 16.31
CA SER A 41 -13.93 36.00 16.83
C SER A 41 -13.70 34.57 17.31
N PHE A 42 -14.59 34.09 18.18
CA PHE A 42 -14.58 32.71 18.65
C PHE A 42 -14.72 31.70 17.49
N THR A 43 -15.56 32.00 16.50
CA THR A 43 -15.79 31.14 15.33
C THR A 43 -14.53 30.98 14.48
N LEU A 44 -13.79 32.06 14.24
CA LEU A 44 -12.51 32.01 13.52
C LEU A 44 -11.43 31.28 14.33
N GLY A 45 -11.39 31.48 15.65
CA GLY A 45 -10.48 30.73 16.53
C GLY A 45 -10.73 29.24 16.50
N LEU A 46 -12.00 28.81 16.59
CA LEU A 46 -12.37 27.41 16.48
C LEU A 46 -12.00 26.82 15.11
N GLN A 47 -12.23 27.56 14.03
CA GLN A 47 -11.84 27.13 12.68
C GLN A 47 -10.32 26.90 12.57
N HIS A 48 -9.51 27.80 13.11
CA HIS A 48 -8.05 27.65 13.10
C HIS A 48 -7.58 26.42 13.88
N VAL A 49 -8.15 26.16 15.05
CA VAL A 49 -7.83 24.97 15.86
C VAL A 49 -8.20 23.69 15.13
N VAL A 50 -9.43 23.61 14.58
CA VAL A 50 -9.88 22.44 13.81
C VAL A 50 -8.99 22.21 12.59
N MET A 51 -8.62 23.27 11.87
CA MET A 51 -7.75 23.18 10.70
C MET A 51 -6.35 22.63 11.05
N LEU A 52 -5.76 23.08 12.16
CA LEU A 52 -4.47 22.56 12.63
C LEU A 52 -4.56 21.09 13.03
N ILE A 53 -5.63 20.66 13.70
CA ILE A 53 -5.85 19.26 14.05
C ILE A 53 -5.95 18.41 12.77
N VAL A 54 -6.73 18.85 11.78
CA VAL A 54 -6.86 18.14 10.50
C VAL A 54 -5.50 18.04 9.79
N CYS A 55 -4.74 19.14 9.70
CA CYS A 55 -3.40 19.11 9.12
C CYS A 55 -2.47 18.14 9.86
N ALA A 56 -2.48 18.13 11.19
CA ALA A 56 -1.68 17.22 11.99
C ALA A 56 -2.06 15.75 11.76
N LEU A 57 -3.36 15.43 11.71
CA LEU A 57 -3.84 14.09 11.40
C LEU A 57 -3.44 13.63 10.01
N LEU A 58 -3.57 14.49 9.00
CA LEU A 58 -3.15 14.17 7.62
C LEU A 58 -1.65 13.88 7.56
N LEU A 59 -0.82 14.68 8.24
CA LEU A 59 0.62 14.43 8.31
C LEU A 59 0.92 13.08 8.94
N VAL A 60 0.32 12.75 10.08
CA VAL A 60 0.53 11.46 10.75
C VAL A 60 0.14 10.30 9.83
N VAL A 61 -0.99 10.39 9.15
CA VAL A 61 -1.47 9.33 8.24
C VAL A 61 -0.52 9.15 7.06
N PHE A 62 -0.23 10.20 6.31
CA PHE A 62 0.58 10.09 5.08
C PHE A 62 2.05 9.76 5.38
N VAL A 63 2.64 10.37 6.42
CA VAL A 63 4.01 10.07 6.84
C VAL A 63 4.12 8.62 7.31
N SER A 64 3.17 8.13 8.10
CA SER A 64 3.15 6.75 8.55
C SER A 64 3.05 5.78 7.37
N LEU A 65 2.15 6.06 6.43
CA LEU A 65 1.95 5.27 5.21
C LEU A 65 3.25 5.13 4.40
N LEU A 66 4.01 6.22 4.22
CA LEU A 66 5.28 6.24 3.50
C LEU A 66 6.41 5.48 4.22
N ILE A 67 6.54 5.59 5.54
CA ILE A 67 7.70 5.05 6.27
C ILE A 67 7.56 3.56 6.60
N ARG A 68 6.34 3.09 6.93
CA ARG A 68 6.19 1.85 7.71
C ARG A 68 5.52 0.69 7.00
N SER A 69 5.44 0.75 5.68
CA SER A 69 4.77 -0.30 4.90
C SER A 69 5.73 -1.44 4.53
N PHE A 70 5.59 -2.58 5.19
CA PHE A 70 6.42 -3.77 4.97
C PHE A 70 5.63 -5.06 5.12
N TYR A 71 6.08 -6.08 4.40
CA TYR A 71 5.63 -7.46 4.53
C TYR A 71 6.69 -8.24 5.30
N ARG A 72 6.30 -8.91 6.38
CA ARG A 72 7.18 -9.79 7.14
C ARG A 72 6.63 -11.20 7.10
N ILE A 73 7.45 -12.14 6.61
CA ILE A 73 7.13 -13.56 6.64
C ILE A 73 7.83 -14.20 7.86
N THR A 74 7.03 -14.63 8.82
CA THR A 74 7.45 -15.40 10.00
C THR A 74 7.26 -16.90 9.73
N ASP A 75 7.56 -17.79 10.68
CA ASP A 75 7.38 -19.24 10.52
C ASP A 75 5.91 -19.69 10.50
N LYS A 76 5.02 -18.96 11.18
CA LYS A 76 3.60 -19.32 11.31
C LYS A 76 2.64 -18.30 10.68
N GLU A 77 3.11 -17.09 10.42
CA GLU A 77 2.27 -15.96 10.06
C GLU A 77 2.95 -15.02 9.07
N ILE A 78 2.13 -14.34 8.27
CA ILE A 78 2.50 -13.21 7.42
C ILE A 78 1.96 -11.95 8.09
N VAL A 79 2.85 -11.03 8.39
CA VAL A 79 2.52 -9.72 8.94
C VAL A 79 2.59 -8.70 7.81
N LEU A 80 1.43 -8.16 7.47
CA LEU A 80 1.26 -7.01 6.58
C LEU A 80 1.18 -5.77 7.45
N ARG A 81 2.15 -4.88 7.32
CA ARG A 81 2.06 -3.55 7.94
C ARG A 81 1.91 -2.51 6.85
N PHE A 82 0.90 -1.67 6.96
CA PHE A 82 0.64 -0.55 6.07
C PHE A 82 0.47 0.71 6.91
N GLY A 83 1.56 1.46 7.05
CA GLY A 83 1.65 2.57 7.99
C GLY A 83 1.30 2.18 9.44
N VAL A 84 0.18 2.71 9.94
CA VAL A 84 -0.31 2.44 11.31
C VAL A 84 -1.01 1.08 11.39
N ILE A 85 -1.61 0.63 10.30
CA ILE A 85 -2.42 -0.58 10.26
C ILE A 85 -1.48 -1.79 10.21
N LYS A 86 -1.72 -2.76 11.10
CA LYS A 86 -1.05 -4.07 11.11
C LYS A 86 -2.10 -5.15 10.94
N SER A 87 -1.93 -5.96 9.91
CA SER A 87 -2.74 -7.16 9.66
C SER A 87 -1.83 -8.37 9.73
N THR A 88 -2.24 -9.39 10.49
CA THR A 88 -1.50 -10.63 10.64
C THR A 88 -2.39 -11.77 10.15
N PHE A 89 -1.85 -12.62 9.29
CA PHE A 89 -2.55 -13.77 8.72
C PHE A 89 -1.73 -15.04 8.96
N LYS A 90 -2.37 -16.15 9.30
CA LYS A 90 -1.66 -17.42 9.49
C LYS A 90 -1.35 -18.07 8.14
N ILE A 91 -0.18 -18.69 8.01
CA ILE A 91 0.23 -19.37 6.77
C ILE A 91 -0.65 -20.61 6.50
N GLU A 92 -1.17 -21.25 7.54
CA GLU A 92 -2.09 -22.40 7.46
C GLU A 92 -3.45 -22.07 6.84
N GLU A 93 -3.82 -20.78 6.85
CA GLU A 93 -5.07 -20.28 6.26
C GLU A 93 -4.91 -19.95 4.77
N ILE A 94 -3.71 -20.02 4.22
CA ILE A 94 -3.44 -19.71 2.81
C ILE A 94 -3.77 -20.92 1.95
N THR A 95 -4.61 -20.69 0.93
CA THR A 95 -5.05 -21.73 -0.01
C THR A 95 -4.24 -21.67 -1.30
N SER A 96 -4.11 -20.48 -1.89
CA SER A 96 -3.38 -20.30 -3.15
C SER A 96 -2.68 -18.94 -3.23
N VAL A 97 -1.64 -18.90 -4.06
CA VAL A 97 -0.91 -17.68 -4.40
C VAL A 97 -0.90 -17.54 -5.91
N HIS A 98 -1.47 -16.44 -6.40
CA HIS A 98 -1.50 -16.11 -7.82
C HIS A 98 -0.56 -14.95 -8.11
N LEU A 99 0.37 -15.16 -9.03
CA LEU A 99 1.25 -14.10 -9.53
C LEU A 99 0.70 -13.53 -10.84
N PHE A 100 0.29 -12.26 -10.83
CA PHE A 100 -0.05 -11.52 -12.04
C PHE A 100 1.20 -10.91 -12.64
N THR A 101 1.74 -11.54 -13.68
CA THR A 101 2.97 -11.10 -14.36
C THR A 101 2.85 -9.72 -15.01
N LYS A 102 1.69 -9.39 -15.61
CA LYS A 102 1.39 -8.08 -16.24
C LYS A 102 1.47 -6.90 -15.27
N THR A 103 0.88 -7.04 -14.09
CA THR A 103 0.83 -5.95 -13.08
C THR A 103 1.88 -6.10 -11.99
N ASN A 104 2.59 -7.22 -11.99
CA ASN A 104 3.61 -7.56 -11.01
C ASN A 104 3.07 -7.54 -9.57
N LYS A 105 1.87 -8.10 -9.41
CA LYS A 105 1.14 -8.19 -8.14
C LYS A 105 0.99 -9.65 -7.77
N LEU A 106 1.29 -9.98 -6.51
CA LEU A 106 0.89 -11.24 -5.91
C LEU A 106 -0.51 -11.08 -5.32
N VAL A 107 -1.35 -12.08 -5.47
CA VAL A 107 -2.62 -12.19 -4.73
C VAL A 107 -2.57 -13.48 -3.94
N VAL A 108 -2.76 -13.37 -2.63
CA VAL A 108 -2.81 -14.51 -1.71
C VAL A 108 -4.26 -14.71 -1.31
N TYR A 109 -4.79 -15.89 -1.60
CA TYR A 109 -6.15 -16.29 -1.25
C TYR A 109 -6.13 -17.12 0.03
N PHE A 110 -7.04 -16.80 0.94
CA PHE A 110 -7.21 -17.51 2.20
C PHE A 110 -8.42 -18.45 2.15
N LYS A 111 -8.47 -19.41 3.07
CA LYS A 111 -9.58 -20.39 3.20
C LYS A 111 -10.95 -19.73 3.40
N ASN A 112 -11.00 -18.54 3.97
CA ASN A 112 -12.24 -17.80 4.24
C ASN A 112 -12.71 -16.97 3.03
N GLU A 113 -12.31 -17.33 1.80
CA GLU A 113 -12.60 -16.58 0.56
C GLU A 113 -12.10 -15.13 0.54
N THR A 114 -11.34 -14.72 1.55
CA THR A 114 -10.67 -13.43 1.59
C THR A 114 -9.39 -13.51 0.76
N PHE A 115 -8.99 -12.37 0.20
CA PHE A 115 -7.73 -12.26 -0.52
C PHE A 115 -6.98 -11.00 -0.09
N THR A 116 -5.66 -11.07 -0.14
CA THR A 116 -4.81 -9.89 0.04
C THR A 116 -3.86 -9.74 -1.13
N VAL A 117 -3.69 -8.49 -1.58
CA VAL A 117 -2.81 -8.16 -2.68
C VAL A 117 -1.45 -7.74 -2.12
N ILE A 118 -0.42 -8.48 -2.50
CA ILE A 118 0.96 -8.26 -2.11
C ILE A 118 1.70 -7.61 -3.27
N VAL A 119 2.21 -6.40 -3.02
CA VAL A 119 2.95 -5.61 -4.01
C VAL A 119 4.40 -5.44 -3.54
N VAL A 120 5.24 -6.37 -3.96
CA VAL A 120 6.69 -6.34 -3.70
C VAL A 120 7.45 -6.03 -4.99
N LYS A 121 8.78 -5.86 -4.90
CA LYS A 121 9.61 -5.70 -6.10
C LYS A 121 9.58 -6.99 -6.93
N PRO A 122 9.60 -6.91 -8.27
CA PRO A 122 9.67 -8.09 -9.15
C PRO A 122 10.74 -9.09 -8.72
N GLU A 123 11.93 -8.58 -8.42
CA GLU A 123 13.10 -9.35 -8.00
C GLU A 123 12.86 -10.18 -6.73
N TRP A 124 11.93 -9.73 -5.89
CA TRP A 124 11.58 -10.36 -4.62
C TRP A 124 10.38 -11.29 -4.72
N ASN A 125 9.64 -11.31 -5.84
CA ASN A 125 8.47 -12.17 -5.99
C ASN A 125 8.83 -13.65 -5.84
N ASN A 126 9.85 -14.11 -6.57
CA ASN A 126 10.29 -15.51 -6.53
C ASN A 126 10.77 -15.89 -5.13
N GLU A 127 11.47 -14.99 -4.46
CA GLU A 127 11.94 -15.21 -3.09
C GLU A 127 10.79 -15.24 -2.09
N PHE A 128 9.78 -14.38 -2.26
CA PHE A 128 8.57 -14.32 -1.46
C PHE A 128 7.73 -15.59 -1.62
N ILE A 129 7.49 -16.03 -2.85
CA ILE A 129 6.77 -17.27 -3.17
C ILE A 129 7.51 -18.47 -2.59
N LYS A 130 8.82 -18.57 -2.83
CA LYS A 130 9.65 -19.64 -2.27
C LYS A 130 9.61 -19.65 -0.75
N ALA A 131 9.65 -18.49 -0.10
CA ALA A 131 9.54 -18.38 1.35
C ALA A 131 8.16 -18.78 1.90
N LEU A 132 7.08 -18.63 1.12
CA LEU A 132 5.74 -19.12 1.47
C LEU A 132 5.62 -20.63 1.28
N THR A 133 5.94 -21.13 0.08
CA THR A 133 5.77 -22.54 -0.28
C THR A 133 6.71 -23.45 0.51
N SER A 134 7.90 -22.98 0.90
CA SER A 134 8.81 -23.73 1.77
C SER A 134 8.28 -23.92 3.21
N LYS A 135 7.25 -23.16 3.61
CA LYS A 135 6.64 -23.28 4.95
C LYS A 135 5.32 -24.02 4.94
N ASN A 136 4.66 -24.11 3.79
CA ASN A 136 3.45 -24.86 3.62
C ASN A 136 3.37 -25.36 2.18
N GLU A 137 3.65 -26.65 2.00
CA GLU A 137 3.65 -27.33 0.70
C GLU A 137 2.23 -27.47 0.11
N ASN A 138 1.17 -27.28 0.91
CA ASN A 138 -0.21 -27.32 0.43
C ASN A 138 -0.64 -26.05 -0.31
N ILE A 139 0.21 -25.03 -0.36
CA ILE A 139 -0.12 -23.77 -1.05
C ILE A 139 -0.05 -24.00 -2.56
N ARG A 140 -1.20 -23.86 -3.23
CA ARG A 140 -1.27 -23.96 -4.69
C ARG A 140 -0.70 -22.69 -5.33
N TYR A 141 0.35 -22.84 -6.12
CA TYR A 141 0.97 -21.74 -6.86
C TYR A 141 0.46 -21.70 -8.29
N ASP A 142 0.00 -20.54 -8.72
CA ASP A 142 -0.53 -20.31 -10.06
C ASP A 142 0.08 -19.02 -10.63
N VAL A 143 0.41 -19.06 -11.92
CA VAL A 143 0.96 -17.93 -12.64
C VAL A 143 0.08 -17.66 -13.83
N SER A 144 -0.59 -16.51 -13.83
CA SER A 144 -1.31 -16.06 -15.00
C SER A 144 -0.31 -15.40 -15.96
N TYR A 145 0.12 -16.17 -16.95
CA TYR A 145 0.65 -15.64 -18.20
C TYR A 145 -0.56 -15.35 -19.07
N THR A 146 -0.91 -14.08 -19.25
CA THR A 146 -1.73 -13.74 -20.41
C THR A 146 -0.77 -13.86 -21.59
N GLU A 147 -0.93 -14.92 -22.38
CA GLU A 147 -0.32 -15.01 -23.70
C GLU A 147 -0.59 -13.69 -24.43
N LYS A 148 0.41 -13.23 -25.18
CA LYS A 148 0.27 -12.06 -26.05
C LYS A 148 -1.03 -12.25 -26.83
N ASP A 149 -1.90 -11.24 -26.80
CA ASP A 149 -2.83 -11.06 -27.90
C ASP A 149 -1.94 -11.04 -29.15
N GLU A 150 -1.98 -12.15 -29.91
CA GLU A 150 -1.41 -12.20 -31.24
C GLU A 150 -2.06 -11.05 -32.00
N ASP A 151 -1.24 -10.09 -32.43
CA ASP A 151 -1.57 -9.25 -33.57
C ASP A 151 -1.91 -10.22 -34.71
N ASN A 152 -3.19 -10.57 -34.84
CA ASN A 152 -3.70 -11.19 -36.05
C ASN A 152 -3.82 -10.07 -37.08
N ASP A 153 -2.67 -9.75 -37.67
CA ASP A 153 -2.55 -9.08 -38.94
C ASP A 153 -3.25 -9.97 -39.99
N GLY A 154 -4.38 -9.48 -40.50
CA GLY A 154 -5.10 -10.15 -41.57
C GLY A 154 -6.18 -9.26 -42.18
N PRO A 155 -5.86 -8.44 -43.19
CA PRO A 155 -6.83 -8.04 -44.19
C PRO A 155 -6.72 -8.97 -45.39
N ASP A 156 -7.20 -10.21 -45.26
CA ASP A 156 -7.46 -11.06 -46.43
C ASP A 156 -8.95 -10.98 -46.78
N GLY A 157 -9.21 -10.43 -47.97
CA GLY A 157 -10.52 -9.94 -48.37
C GLY A 157 -11.47 -10.94 -49.00
N GLN A 158 -12.66 -10.43 -49.29
CA GLN A 158 -13.46 -10.63 -50.51
C GLN A 158 -14.55 -9.57 -50.57
#